data_AF-A0A7V2SLK4-F1
#
_entry.id   AF-A0A7V2SLK4-F1
#
_cell.length_a   1.000
_cell.length_b   1.000
_cell.length_c   1.000
_cell.angle_alpha   90.00
_cell.angle_beta   90.00
_cell.angle_gamma   90.00
#
_symmetry.space_group_name_H-M   'P 1'
#
loop_
_entity.id
_entity.type
_entity.pdbx_description
1 polymer ?
#
loop_
_entity_poly.entity_id
_entity_poly.type
_entity_poly.pdbx_seq_one_letter_code
_entity_poly.pdbx_strand_id
1 'polypeptide(L)'
;MNSTSKSGLSAARKEQLLAIVWLLAIVWVFLPEFSLTDAEKNPFNGNHVSGDYLVFWFAGLQAGFGRALELYDPARFTADIIENFGSGFKIATWLYPPHMLFLFAGLSKLSYGLGWLVYTLASLAIYLFTVHRLFPGNPRTLLLSAIAPVTFVCIIQGQTGFLVSSLLLGAFFVLPKRPVLAGVLIGLLTVKP
;
A
#
# COMPACT_ATOMS: atom_id res chain seq x y z
N MET A 1 40.51 -13.90 38.33
CA MET A 1 39.58 -12.76 38.15
C MET A 1 39.04 -12.81 36.73
N ASN A 2 37.82 -13.30 36.55
CA ASN A 2 37.15 -13.43 35.25
C ASN A 2 36.61 -12.07 34.80
N SER A 3 37.26 -11.46 33.82
CA SER A 3 36.74 -10.31 33.09
C SER A 3 35.76 -10.81 32.02
N THR A 4 34.48 -10.79 32.35
CA THR A 4 33.38 -11.01 31.41
C THR A 4 33.34 -9.88 30.38
N SER A 5 33.93 -10.14 29.21
CA SER A 5 33.70 -9.37 27.99
C SER A 5 32.20 -9.41 27.66
N LYS A 6 31.45 -8.38 28.06
CA LYS A 6 30.09 -8.14 27.55
C LYS A 6 30.22 -7.84 26.05
N SER A 7 30.05 -8.87 25.23
CA SER A 7 30.00 -8.77 23.77
C SER A 7 28.71 -8.06 23.36
N GLY A 8 28.72 -6.73 23.45
CA GLY A 8 27.63 -5.91 22.93
C GLY A 8 27.48 -6.15 21.42
N LEU A 9 26.30 -6.57 20.99
CA LEU A 9 25.96 -6.66 19.57
C LEU A 9 26.22 -5.30 18.90
N SER A 10 26.90 -5.31 17.75
CA SER A 10 27.10 -4.10 16.95
C SER A 10 25.74 -3.50 16.54
N ALA A 11 25.69 -2.19 16.36
CA ALA A 11 24.46 -1.49 15.97
C ALA A 11 23.81 -2.10 14.71
N ALA A 12 24.62 -2.45 13.71
CA ALA A 12 24.16 -3.14 12.50
C ALA A 12 23.48 -4.49 12.80
N ARG A 13 24.03 -5.26 13.74
CA ARG A 13 23.48 -6.57 14.11
C ARG A 13 22.20 -6.45 14.93
N LYS A 14 22.04 -5.39 15.73
CA LYS A 14 20.80 -5.07 16.43
C LYS A 14 19.68 -4.70 15.45
N GLU A 15 19.98 -3.89 14.45
CA GLU A 15 19.00 -3.51 13.41
C GLU A 15 18.56 -4.70 12.57
N GLN A 16 19.47 -5.59 12.21
CA GLN A 16 19.14 -6.84 11.50
C GLN A 16 18.22 -7.73 12.34
N LEU A 17 18.51 -7.89 13.63
CA LEU A 17 17.66 -8.67 14.53
C LEU A 17 16.27 -8.04 14.69
N LEU A 18 16.20 -6.71 14.84
CA LEU A 18 14.92 -6.00 14.89
C LEU A 18 14.14 -6.18 13.59
N ALA A 19 14.80 -6.08 12.43
CA ALA A 19 14.17 -6.32 11.14
C ALA A 19 13.63 -7.75 11.02
N ILE A 20 14.39 -8.76 11.45
CA ILE A 20 13.94 -10.17 11.45
C ILE A 20 12.76 -10.36 12.40
N VAL A 21 12.80 -9.80 13.61
CA VAL A 21 11.70 -9.88 14.57
C VAL A 21 10.45 -9.21 14.00
N TRP A 22 10.59 -8.06 13.35
CA TRP A 22 9.47 -7.38 12.67
C TRP A 22 8.91 -8.19 11.51
N LEU A 23 9.78 -8.76 10.67
CA LEU A 23 9.38 -9.65 9.57
C LEU A 23 8.57 -10.84 10.10
N LEU A 24 9.04 -11.49 11.17
CA LEU A 24 8.35 -12.61 11.79
C LEU A 24 7.03 -12.19 12.44
N ALA A 25 6.98 -11.03 13.11
CA ALA A 25 5.76 -10.51 13.71
C ALA A 25 4.71 -10.17 12.64
N ILE A 26 5.12 -9.59 11.51
CA ILE A 26 4.25 -9.29 10.37
C ILE A 26 3.75 -10.60 9.76
N VAL A 27 4.65 -11.54 9.45
CA VAL A 27 4.26 -12.86 8.92
C VAL A 27 3.27 -13.53 9.86
N TRP A 28 3.47 -13.48 11.18
CA TRP A 28 2.55 -14.05 12.17
C TRP A 28 1.19 -13.34 12.24
N VAL A 29 1.15 -12.00 12.18
CA VAL A 29 -0.09 -11.21 12.19
C VAL A 29 -0.92 -11.44 10.93
N PHE A 30 -0.26 -11.59 9.77
CA PHE A 30 -0.94 -11.68 8.47
C PHE A 30 -1.05 -13.11 7.91
N LEU A 31 -0.38 -14.10 8.50
CA LEU A 31 -0.53 -15.52 8.22
C LEU A 31 -2.00 -16.01 8.22
N PRO A 32 -2.85 -15.59 9.20
CA PRO A 32 -4.25 -15.98 9.24
C PRO A 32 -5.06 -15.45 8.06
N GLU A 33 -4.71 -14.28 7.51
CA GLU A 33 -5.41 -13.70 6.36
C GLU A 33 -5.08 -14.46 5.05
N PHE A 34 -3.89 -15.09 4.97
CA PHE A 34 -3.36 -15.76 3.77
C PHE A 34 -3.79 -17.23 3.64
N SER A 35 -4.75 -17.70 4.44
CA SER A 35 -5.22 -19.10 4.41
C SER A 35 -5.81 -19.45 3.03
N LEU A 36 -5.02 -20.16 2.21
CA LEU A 36 -5.33 -20.49 0.81
C LEU A 36 -6.60 -21.33 0.64
N THR A 37 -7.05 -22.02 1.70
CA THR A 37 -8.25 -22.86 1.69
C THR A 37 -9.57 -22.08 1.54
N ASP A 38 -9.61 -20.81 1.96
CA ASP A 38 -10.82 -19.97 1.82
C ASP A 38 -10.78 -19.11 0.55
N ALA A 39 -9.59 -18.67 0.12
CA ALA A 39 -9.41 -17.86 -1.09
C ALA A 39 -9.82 -18.57 -2.38
N GLU A 40 -9.72 -19.91 -2.44
CA GLU A 40 -10.09 -20.71 -3.61
C GLU A 40 -11.59 -21.03 -3.69
N LYS A 41 -12.31 -20.99 -2.55
CA LYS A 41 -13.75 -21.33 -2.47
C LYS A 41 -14.67 -20.12 -2.39
N ASN A 42 -14.18 -19.00 -1.86
CA ASN A 42 -14.83 -17.70 -1.91
C ASN A 42 -13.75 -16.66 -1.61
N PRO A 43 -13.17 -15.95 -2.59
CA PRO A 43 -12.24 -14.85 -2.32
C PRO A 43 -12.86 -13.65 -1.57
N PHE A 44 -14.11 -13.80 -1.14
CA PHE A 44 -15.01 -12.77 -0.60
C PHE A 44 -15.63 -13.18 0.75
N ASN A 45 -15.24 -14.29 1.36
CA ASN A 45 -15.79 -14.74 2.63
C ASN A 45 -15.12 -14.05 3.84
N GLY A 46 -15.24 -12.73 3.96
CA GLY A 46 -15.09 -11.95 5.21
C GLY A 46 -13.78 -12.04 6.03
N ASN A 47 -12.82 -12.87 5.63
CA ASN A 47 -11.55 -13.14 6.33
C ASN A 47 -10.31 -12.93 5.43
N HIS A 48 -10.47 -12.28 4.28
CA HIS A 48 -9.43 -12.29 3.24
C HIS A 48 -8.50 -11.08 3.31
N VAL A 49 -7.22 -11.36 3.05
CA VAL A 49 -6.24 -10.38 2.56
C VAL A 49 -6.85 -9.61 1.39
N SER A 50 -7.22 -8.36 1.65
CA SER A 50 -7.34 -7.34 0.62
C SER A 50 -7.48 -5.89 1.07
N GLY A 51 -7.26 -5.55 2.35
CA GLY A 51 -7.21 -4.17 2.89
C GLY A 51 -7.92 -3.05 2.11
N ASP A 52 -7.30 -1.88 2.05
CA ASP A 52 -7.84 -0.72 1.32
C ASP A 52 -8.00 -0.94 -0.20
N TYR A 53 -7.30 -1.90 -0.80
CA TYR A 53 -7.33 -2.10 -2.25
C TYR A 53 -8.69 -2.60 -2.78
N LEU A 54 -9.44 -3.40 -2.01
CA LEU A 54 -10.79 -3.80 -2.41
C LEU A 54 -11.68 -2.57 -2.64
N VAL A 55 -11.61 -1.59 -1.74
CA VAL A 55 -12.35 -0.32 -1.86
C VAL A 55 -11.97 0.39 -3.14
N PHE A 56 -10.68 0.40 -3.49
CA PHE A 56 -10.20 1.03 -4.72
C PHE A 56 -10.66 0.34 -5.98
N TRP A 57 -10.50 -0.99 -6.04
CA TRP A 57 -10.89 -1.78 -7.19
C TRP A 57 -12.40 -1.71 -7.43
N PHE A 58 -13.21 -1.82 -6.36
CA PHE A 58 -14.67 -1.73 -6.45
C PHE A 58 -15.12 -0.32 -6.87
N ALA A 59 -14.53 0.74 -6.31
CA ALA A 59 -14.81 2.10 -6.74
C ALA A 59 -14.48 2.33 -8.23
N GLY A 60 -13.36 1.79 -8.70
CA GLY A 60 -12.99 1.81 -10.11
C GLY A 60 -13.98 1.07 -11.00
N LEU A 61 -14.48 -0.09 -10.55
CA LEU A 61 -15.49 -0.88 -11.25
C LEU A 61 -16.81 -0.10 -11.40
N GLN A 62 -17.32 0.44 -10.29
CA GLN A 62 -18.54 1.25 -10.27
C GLN A 62 -18.41 2.52 -11.12
N ALA A 63 -17.24 3.19 -11.09
CA ALA A 63 -16.96 4.32 -11.97
C ALA A 63 -17.02 3.92 -13.45
N GLY A 64 -16.49 2.74 -13.81
CA GLY A 64 -16.59 2.18 -15.16
C GLY A 64 -18.02 1.92 -15.62
N PHE A 65 -18.94 1.62 -14.69
CA PHE A 65 -20.38 1.50 -14.96
C PHE A 65 -21.14 2.83 -14.95
N GLY A 66 -20.44 3.97 -14.90
CA GLY A 66 -21.06 5.30 -14.85
C GLY A 66 -21.64 5.66 -13.48
N ARG A 67 -21.31 4.90 -12.42
CA ARG A 67 -21.83 5.06 -11.05
C ARG A 67 -20.88 5.83 -10.13
N ALA A 68 -19.97 6.63 -10.70
CA ALA A 68 -18.92 7.35 -9.96
C ALA A 68 -19.46 8.30 -8.87
N LEU A 69 -20.62 8.92 -9.07
CA LEU A 69 -21.22 9.81 -8.08
C LEU A 69 -21.76 9.06 -6.86
N GLU A 70 -22.18 7.81 -7.06
CA GLU A 70 -22.78 6.98 -6.01
C GLU A 70 -21.75 6.55 -4.96
N LEU A 71 -20.47 6.58 -5.32
CA LEU A 71 -19.34 6.30 -4.44
C LEU A 71 -19.28 7.26 -3.24
N TYR A 72 -19.78 8.48 -3.40
CA TYR A 72 -19.75 9.53 -2.38
C TYR A 72 -20.97 9.51 -1.45
N ASP A 73 -21.81 8.48 -1.55
CA ASP A 73 -22.76 8.10 -0.51
C ASP A 73 -22.15 6.94 0.30
N PRO A 74 -21.60 7.21 1.51
CA PRO A 74 -20.90 6.20 2.29
C PRO A 74 -21.79 5.02 2.69
N ALA A 75 -23.07 5.27 3.00
CA ALA A 75 -24.00 4.23 3.43
C ALA A 75 -24.29 3.28 2.27
N ARG A 76 -24.53 3.84 1.08
CA ARG A 76 -24.75 3.07 -0.14
C ARG A 76 -23.51 2.28 -0.55
N PHE A 77 -22.33 2.92 -0.56
CA PHE A 77 -21.09 2.24 -0.94
C PHE A 77 -20.75 1.09 0.02
N THR A 78 -20.91 1.28 1.34
CA THR A 78 -20.77 0.20 2.32
C THR A 78 -21.77 -0.92 2.07
N ALA A 79 -23.05 -0.61 1.80
CA ALA A 79 -24.06 -1.61 1.51
C ALA A 79 -23.71 -2.44 0.27
N ASP A 80 -23.28 -1.80 -0.81
CA ASP A 80 -22.84 -2.47 -2.05
C ASP A 80 -21.65 -3.42 -1.78
N ILE A 81 -20.67 -2.98 -0.98
CA ILE A 81 -19.53 -3.81 -0.58
C ILE A 81 -20.00 -5.03 0.23
N ILE A 82 -20.90 -4.84 1.20
CA ILE A 82 -21.41 -5.94 2.04
C ILE A 82 -22.23 -6.94 1.20
N GLU A 83 -23.04 -6.45 0.26
CA GLU A 83 -23.84 -7.30 -0.63
C GLU A 83 -22.96 -8.19 -1.52
N ASN A 84 -21.86 -7.64 -2.05
CA ASN A 84 -20.98 -8.36 -2.97
C ASN A 84 -19.90 -9.19 -2.25
N PHE A 85 -19.47 -8.76 -1.06
CA PHE A 85 -18.28 -9.28 -0.38
C PHE A 85 -18.48 -9.67 1.09
N GLY A 86 -19.73 -9.66 1.56
CA GLY A 86 -20.09 -10.13 2.91
C GLY A 86 -19.88 -9.12 4.04
N SER A 87 -20.44 -9.44 5.21
CA SER A 87 -20.51 -8.55 6.38
C SER A 87 -19.19 -8.36 7.15
N GLY A 88 -18.08 -8.96 6.69
CA GLY A 88 -16.75 -8.73 7.25
C GLY A 88 -16.27 -7.29 7.04
N PHE A 89 -16.76 -6.63 6.00
CA PHE A 89 -16.44 -5.25 5.63
C PHE A 89 -17.42 -4.26 6.28
N LYS A 90 -17.39 -4.15 7.61
CA LYS A 90 -18.38 -3.37 8.37
C LYS A 90 -18.37 -1.87 8.10
N ILE A 91 -17.25 -1.31 7.62
CA ILE A 91 -17.09 0.11 7.27
C ILE A 91 -16.18 0.20 6.04
N ALA A 92 -16.75 0.18 4.85
CA ALA A 92 -16.04 0.38 3.59
C ALA A 92 -16.55 1.67 2.94
N THR A 93 -15.69 2.68 2.77
CA THR A 93 -16.11 3.98 2.22
C THR A 93 -15.09 4.47 1.21
N TRP A 94 -15.58 5.09 0.14
CA TRP A 94 -14.72 5.81 -0.80
C TRP A 94 -14.50 7.24 -0.29
N LEU A 95 -13.28 7.52 0.18
CA LEU A 95 -12.89 8.80 0.78
C LEU A 95 -11.98 9.64 -0.12
N TYR A 96 -11.73 9.17 -1.35
CA TYR A 96 -10.72 9.72 -2.23
C TYR A 96 -11.37 10.68 -3.23
N PRO A 97 -10.69 11.76 -3.67
CA PRO A 97 -11.29 12.67 -4.63
C PRO A 97 -11.50 12.04 -6.02
N PRO A 98 -12.36 12.64 -6.87
CA PRO A 98 -12.76 12.05 -8.15
C PRO A 98 -11.60 11.70 -9.09
N HIS A 99 -10.51 12.46 -9.06
CA HIS A 99 -9.37 12.19 -9.94
C HIS A 99 -8.62 10.90 -9.60
N MET A 100 -8.74 10.37 -8.38
CA MET A 100 -8.17 9.06 -8.04
C MET A 100 -8.87 7.92 -8.81
N LEU A 101 -10.12 8.12 -9.24
CA LEU A 101 -10.87 7.14 -10.02
C LEU A 101 -10.24 6.87 -11.39
N PHE A 102 -9.50 7.81 -11.99
CA PHE A 102 -8.83 7.54 -13.27
C PHE A 102 -7.83 6.38 -13.17
N LEU A 103 -7.11 6.29 -12.05
CA LEU A 103 -6.17 5.20 -11.81
C LEU A 103 -6.92 3.88 -11.62
N PHE A 104 -7.92 3.87 -10.73
CA PHE A 104 -8.58 2.62 -10.35
C PHE A 104 -9.64 2.14 -11.34
N ALA A 105 -10.27 3.01 -12.11
CA ALA A 105 -11.13 2.60 -13.24
C ALA A 105 -10.32 1.94 -14.37
N GLY A 106 -9.03 2.26 -14.50
CA GLY A 106 -8.12 1.55 -15.39
C GLY A 106 -7.76 0.16 -14.83
N LEU A 107 -7.36 0.12 -13.56
CA LEU A 107 -6.95 -1.11 -12.87
C LEU A 107 -8.12 -2.09 -12.64
N SER A 108 -9.35 -1.60 -12.46
CA SER A 108 -10.54 -2.43 -12.23
C SER A 108 -10.95 -3.28 -13.43
N LYS A 109 -10.41 -2.98 -14.62
CA LYS A 109 -10.55 -3.83 -15.81
C LYS A 109 -9.80 -5.16 -15.67
N LEU A 110 -8.85 -5.24 -14.75
CA LEU A 110 -8.17 -6.48 -14.38
C LEU A 110 -8.98 -7.19 -13.30
N SER A 111 -8.82 -8.52 -13.19
CA SER A 111 -9.33 -9.25 -12.04
C SER A 111 -8.73 -8.68 -10.75
N TYR A 112 -9.48 -8.74 -9.65
CA TYR A 112 -9.09 -8.17 -8.36
C TYR A 112 -7.63 -8.50 -7.98
N GLY A 113 -7.25 -9.79 -8.01
CA GLY A 113 -5.90 -10.22 -7.64
C GLY A 113 -4.80 -9.71 -8.58
N LEU A 114 -5.07 -9.66 -9.90
CA LEU A 114 -4.11 -9.13 -10.86
C LEU A 114 -3.98 -7.60 -10.74
N GLY A 115 -5.09 -6.90 -10.54
CA GLY A 115 -5.10 -5.46 -10.28
C GLY A 115 -4.29 -5.11 -9.03
N TRP A 116 -4.51 -5.84 -7.94
CA TRP A 116 -3.78 -5.67 -6.68
C TRP A 116 -2.27 -5.88 -6.88
N LEU A 117 -1.88 -6.96 -7.56
CA LEU A 117 -0.48 -7.27 -7.83
C LEU A 117 0.18 -6.17 -8.65
N VAL A 118 -0.46 -5.75 -9.75
CA VAL A 118 0.05 -4.70 -10.64
C VAL A 118 0.20 -3.38 -9.89
N TYR A 119 -0.83 -2.95 -9.18
CA TYR A 119 -0.81 -1.70 -8.42
C TYR A 119 0.27 -1.71 -7.32
N THR A 120 0.31 -2.77 -6.52
CA THR A 120 1.24 -2.90 -5.39
C THR A 120 2.68 -2.94 -5.88
N LEU A 121 3.00 -3.77 -6.88
CA LEU A 121 4.36 -3.88 -7.40
C LEU A 121 4.80 -2.61 -8.13
N ALA A 122 3.93 -1.98 -8.92
CA ALA A 122 4.26 -0.74 -9.62
C ALA A 122 4.51 0.40 -8.63
N SER A 123 3.64 0.59 -7.64
CA SER A 123 3.80 1.65 -6.63
C SER A 123 5.02 1.41 -5.74
N LEU A 124 5.29 0.16 -5.34
CA LEU A 124 6.51 -0.22 -4.61
C LEU A 124 7.77 0.05 -5.43
N ALA A 125 7.78 -0.34 -6.71
CA ALA A 125 8.93 -0.11 -7.59
C ALA A 125 9.22 1.39 -7.75
N ILE A 126 8.19 2.20 -7.95
CA ILE A 126 8.30 3.66 -8.03
C ILE A 126 8.84 4.24 -6.72
N TYR A 127 8.37 3.75 -5.57
CA TYR A 127 8.86 4.16 -4.25
C TYR A 127 10.33 3.83 -4.04
N LEU A 128 10.74 2.58 -4.26
CA LEU A 128 12.12 2.15 -4.10
C LEU A 128 13.06 2.85 -5.09
N PHE A 129 12.61 3.09 -6.33
CA PHE A 129 13.35 3.90 -7.30
C PHE A 129 13.55 5.33 -6.80
N THR A 130 12.50 5.95 -6.25
CA THR A 130 12.56 7.31 -5.70
C THR A 130 13.53 7.39 -4.53
N VAL A 131 13.47 6.45 -3.58
CA VAL A 131 14.43 6.34 -2.46
C VAL A 131 15.86 6.18 -2.98
N HIS A 132 16.07 5.30 -3.95
CA HIS A 132 17.39 5.08 -4.55
C HIS A 132 17.96 6.36 -5.18
N ARG A 133 17.12 7.17 -5.84
CA ARG A 133 17.54 8.44 -6.45
C ARG A 133 17.84 9.54 -5.44
N LEU A 134 17.13 9.57 -4.31
CA LEU A 134 17.35 10.57 -3.25
C LEU A 134 18.57 10.27 -2.38
N PHE A 135 18.90 9.00 -2.18
CA PHE A 135 20.00 8.56 -1.33
C PHE A 135 21.02 7.72 -2.12
N PRO A 136 21.67 8.30 -3.15
CA PRO A 136 22.62 7.56 -3.98
C PRO A 136 23.79 7.05 -3.13
N GLY A 137 24.19 5.79 -3.35
CA GLY A 137 25.29 5.15 -2.62
C GLY A 137 24.94 4.72 -1.18
N ASN A 138 23.68 4.82 -0.76
CA ASN A 138 23.24 4.37 0.57
C ASN A 138 22.34 3.12 0.49
N PRO A 139 22.92 1.91 0.32
CA PRO A 139 22.14 0.67 0.22
C PRO A 139 21.37 0.36 1.53
N ARG A 140 21.81 0.89 2.67
CA ARG A 140 21.15 0.71 3.95
C ARG A 140 19.78 1.41 3.97
N THR A 141 19.68 2.64 3.49
CA THR A 141 18.39 3.34 3.40
C THR A 141 17.41 2.62 2.48
N LEU A 142 17.89 2.12 1.34
CA LEU A 142 17.07 1.36 0.40
C LEU A 142 16.57 0.06 1.04
N LEU A 143 17.46 -0.69 1.70
CA LEU A 143 17.12 -1.92 2.41
C LEU A 143 16.11 -1.67 3.53
N LEU A 144 16.36 -0.68 4.38
CA LEU A 144 15.46 -0.31 5.48
C LEU A 144 14.09 0.12 4.95
N SER A 145 14.04 0.83 3.82
CA SER A 145 12.77 1.21 3.16
C SER A 145 12.01 0.00 2.61
N ALA A 146 12.73 -1.00 2.08
CA ALA A 146 12.13 -2.22 1.54
C ALA A 146 11.62 -3.18 2.64
N ILE A 147 12.24 -3.19 3.82
CA ILE A 147 11.88 -4.10 4.92
C ILE A 147 11.16 -3.40 6.07
N ALA A 148 10.82 -2.11 5.93
CA ALA A 148 10.09 -1.39 6.96
C ALA A 148 8.72 -2.04 7.21
N PRO A 149 8.23 -2.09 8.47
CA PRO A 149 6.92 -2.67 8.77
C PRO A 149 5.79 -2.07 7.94
N VAL A 150 5.83 -0.74 7.72
CA VAL A 150 4.85 -0.03 6.88
C VAL A 150 4.82 -0.51 5.43
N THR A 151 5.95 -0.99 4.90
CA THR A 151 6.04 -1.53 3.54
C THR A 151 5.22 -2.81 3.44
N PHE A 152 5.30 -3.69 4.42
CA PHE A 152 4.48 -4.90 4.44
C PHE A 152 2.99 -4.60 4.61
N VAL A 153 2.65 -3.67 5.51
CA VAL A 153 1.26 -3.20 5.65
C VAL A 153 0.75 -2.67 4.32
N CYS A 154 1.57 -1.89 3.59
CA CYS A 154 1.17 -1.36 2.30
C CYS A 154 1.01 -2.44 1.22
N ILE A 155 1.86 -3.47 1.22
CA ILE A 155 1.74 -4.59 0.29
C ILE A 155 0.46 -5.38 0.57
N ILE A 156 0.27 -5.79 1.82
CA ILE A 156 -0.84 -6.69 2.21
C ILE A 156 -2.18 -5.99 2.03
N GLN A 157 -2.27 -4.71 2.40
CA GLN A 157 -3.51 -3.95 2.27
C GLN A 157 -3.69 -3.29 0.89
N GLY A 158 -2.66 -3.28 0.03
CA GLY A 158 -2.62 -2.50 -1.20
C GLY A 158 -2.90 -1.00 -0.98
N GLN A 159 -2.25 -0.43 0.05
CA GLN A 159 -2.40 0.98 0.44
C GLN A 159 -1.80 1.97 -0.56
N THR A 160 -2.16 3.24 -0.41
CA THR A 160 -1.63 4.36 -1.21
C THR A 160 -0.28 4.90 -0.73
N GLY A 161 0.25 4.36 0.37
CA GLY A 161 1.47 4.86 1.04
C GLY A 161 2.68 4.97 0.11
N PHE A 162 2.93 3.96 -0.75
CA PHE A 162 4.04 4.02 -1.71
C PHE A 162 3.86 5.12 -2.75
N LEU A 163 2.66 5.26 -3.32
CA LEU A 163 2.35 6.28 -4.32
C LEU A 163 2.50 7.69 -3.73
N VAL A 164 1.88 7.94 -2.57
CA VAL A 164 1.94 9.24 -1.87
C VAL A 164 3.38 9.59 -1.49
N SER A 165 4.12 8.63 -0.93
CA SER A 165 5.53 8.84 -0.56
C SER A 165 6.38 9.16 -1.79
N SER A 166 6.17 8.46 -2.91
CA SER A 166 6.90 8.68 -4.15
C SER A 166 6.64 10.05 -4.75
N LEU A 167 5.38 10.51 -4.76
CA LEU A 167 5.01 11.83 -5.24
C LEU A 167 5.67 12.93 -4.40
N LEU A 168 5.62 12.81 -3.07
CA LEU A 168 6.21 13.78 -2.15
C LEU A 168 7.74 13.82 -2.25
N LEU A 169 8.38 12.65 -2.12
CA LEU A 169 9.84 12.53 -2.21
C LEU A 169 10.34 12.95 -3.60
N GLY A 170 9.64 12.55 -4.65
CA GLY A 170 9.92 12.96 -6.03
C GLY A 170 9.80 14.47 -6.23
N ALA A 171 8.80 15.11 -5.63
CA ALA A 171 8.66 16.56 -5.67
C ALA A 171 9.88 17.27 -5.07
N PHE A 172 10.31 16.87 -3.88
CA PHE A 172 11.52 17.43 -3.25
C PHE A 172 12.78 17.17 -4.07
N PHE A 173 12.90 15.97 -4.67
CA PHE A 173 14.04 15.62 -5.50
C PHE A 173 14.18 16.53 -6.73
N VAL A 174 13.07 16.84 -7.41
CA VAL A 174 13.10 17.63 -8.65
C VAL A 174 12.98 19.14 -8.42
N LEU A 175 12.51 19.58 -7.25
CA LEU A 175 12.26 20.99 -6.91
C LEU A 175 13.41 21.94 -7.28
N PRO A 176 14.70 21.65 -7.00
CA PRO A 176 15.79 22.58 -7.29
C PRO A 176 16.03 22.83 -8.79
N LYS A 177 15.66 21.88 -9.66
CA LYS A 177 15.96 21.93 -11.10
C LYS A 177 14.72 22.00 -12.00
N ARG A 178 13.55 21.58 -11.51
CA ARG A 178 12.30 21.44 -12.26
C ARG A 178 11.10 21.84 -11.38
N PRO A 179 10.98 23.13 -11.00
CA PRO A 179 9.94 23.58 -10.07
C PRO A 179 8.52 23.32 -10.58
N VAL A 180 8.28 23.42 -11.89
CA VAL A 180 6.96 23.09 -12.49
C VAL A 180 6.61 21.62 -12.27
N LEU A 181 7.55 20.70 -12.50
CA LEU A 181 7.32 19.27 -12.26
C LEU A 181 7.10 18.97 -10.78
N ALA A 182 7.85 19.62 -9.89
CA ALA A 182 7.62 19.50 -8.45
C ALA A 182 6.20 19.96 -8.06
N GLY A 183 5.74 21.08 -8.62
CA GLY A 183 4.38 21.57 -8.44
C GLY A 183 3.32 20.58 -8.95
N VAL A 184 3.53 19.93 -10.10
CA VAL A 184 2.65 18.87 -10.60
C VAL A 184 2.61 17.67 -9.63
N LEU A 185 3.76 17.20 -9.17
CA LEU A 185 3.82 16.08 -8.22
C LEU A 185 3.13 16.42 -6.89
N ILE A 186 3.29 17.65 -6.39
CA ILE A 186 2.59 18.14 -5.20
C ILE A 186 1.08 18.25 -5.47
N GLY A 187 0.66 18.76 -6.63
CA GLY A 187 -0.75 18.81 -7.01
C GLY A 187 -1.39 17.42 -7.07
N LEU A 188 -0.65 16.40 -7.53
CA LEU A 188 -1.10 15.02 -7.51
C LEU A 188 -1.23 14.44 -6.09
N LEU A 189 -0.58 14.99 -5.06
CA LEU A 189 -0.76 14.53 -3.67
C LEU A 189 -2.18 14.73 -3.15
N THR A 190 -2.97 15.60 -3.79
CA THR A 190 -4.40 15.78 -3.49
C THR A 190 -5.21 14.50 -3.68
N VAL A 191 -4.64 13.42 -4.23
CA VAL A 191 -5.28 12.09 -4.25
C VAL A 191 -5.62 11.57 -2.85
N LYS A 192 -4.95 12.01 -1.79
CA LYS A 192 -5.28 11.64 -0.41
C LYS A 192 -5.66 12.92 0.36
N PRO A 193 -6.85 12.98 0.98
CA PRO A 193 -7.24 14.12 1.83
C PRO A 193 -6.44 14.17 3.14
#